data_AF-A0A832B959-F1
#
_entry.id   AF-A0A832B959-F1
#
_cell.length_a   1.000
_cell.length_b   1.000
_cell.length_c   1.000
_cell.angle_alpha   90.00
_cell.angle_beta   90.00
_cell.angle_gamma   90.00
#
_symmetry.space_group_name_H-M   'P 1'
#
loop_
_entity.id
_entity.type
_entity.pdbx_description
1 polymer ?
#
loop_
_entity_poly.entity_id
_entity_poly.type
_entity_poly.pdbx_seq_one_letter_code
_entity_poly.pdbx_strand_id
1 'polypeptide(L)'
;AWLIDGLKKLEKLEFLTAGGARTIGQAAIQFILAEPCVAAVLPNIYNEEQLEEFAAAPDTPTITVAEYNRIQELYARNFDLDSEVAAV
;
A
#
# COMPACT_ATOMS: atom_id res chain seq x y z
N ALA A 1 9.14 -15.17 8.02
CA ALA A 1 9.80 -14.08 8.79
C ALA A 1 9.17 -12.74 8.40
N TRP A 2 8.58 -11.98 9.35
CA TRP A 2 7.60 -10.91 9.05
C TRP A 2 8.05 -9.87 8.00
N LEU A 3 9.32 -9.44 8.06
CA LEU A 3 9.86 -8.45 7.12
C LEU A 3 9.96 -9.02 5.70
N ILE A 4 10.49 -10.23 5.56
CA ILE A 4 10.63 -10.89 4.25
C ILE A 4 9.25 -11.17 3.65
N ASP A 5 8.31 -11.63 4.46
CA ASP A 5 6.95 -11.89 3.99
C ASP A 5 6.23 -10.59 3.61
N GLY A 6 6.45 -9.52 4.37
CA GLY A 6 5.97 -8.18 4.02
C GLY A 6 6.52 -7.69 2.68
N LEU A 7 7.82 -7.85 2.42
CA LEU A 7 8.43 -7.49 1.14
C LEU A 7 7.85 -8.32 -0.03
N LYS A 8 7.67 -9.62 0.15
CA LYS A 8 7.01 -10.47 -0.87
C LYS A 8 5.57 -10.05 -1.17
N LYS A 9 4.81 -9.64 -0.15
CA LYS A 9 3.45 -9.08 -0.34
C LYS A 9 3.49 -7.77 -1.11
N LEU A 10 4.49 -6.94 -0.81
CA LEU A 10 4.69 -5.66 -1.47
C LEU A 10 4.97 -5.82 -2.98
N GLU A 11 5.75 -6.83 -3.38
CA GLU A 11 5.97 -7.16 -4.81
C GLU A 11 4.64 -7.42 -5.55
N LYS A 12 3.64 -8.01 -4.89
CA LYS A 12 2.32 -8.25 -5.51
C LYS A 12 1.51 -6.96 -5.73
N LEU A 13 1.92 -5.86 -5.10
CA LEU A 13 1.27 -4.55 -5.18
C LEU A 13 1.95 -3.57 -6.16
N GLU A 14 2.97 -4.00 -6.91
CA GLU A 14 3.70 -3.17 -7.89
C GLU A 14 2.79 -2.50 -8.94
N PHE A 15 1.61 -3.08 -9.22
CA PHE A 15 0.65 -2.49 -10.14
C PHE A 15 0.12 -1.12 -9.67
N LEU A 16 0.21 -0.80 -8.37
CA LEU A 16 -0.24 0.48 -7.81
C LEU A 16 0.71 1.64 -8.14
N THR A 17 1.97 1.33 -8.39
CA THR A 17 3.05 2.29 -8.71
C THR A 17 3.45 2.24 -10.18
N ALA A 18 2.79 1.38 -10.98
CA ALA A 18 3.04 1.24 -12.40
C ALA A 18 2.91 2.58 -13.14
N GLY A 19 3.91 2.93 -13.94
CA GLY A 19 3.98 4.20 -14.66
C GLY A 19 4.48 5.38 -13.84
N GLY A 20 4.85 5.19 -12.57
CA GLY A 20 5.52 6.21 -11.75
C GLY A 20 4.61 7.35 -11.29
N ALA A 21 3.29 7.22 -11.44
CA ALA A 21 2.33 8.24 -11.02
C ALA A 21 2.19 8.35 -9.49
N ARG A 22 2.66 7.33 -8.75
CA ARG A 22 2.65 7.23 -7.29
C ARG A 22 3.88 6.45 -6.80
N THR A 23 4.41 6.84 -5.65
CA THR A 23 5.23 5.95 -4.84
C THR A 23 4.35 4.93 -4.10
N ILE A 24 4.97 3.92 -3.49
CA ILE A 24 4.22 2.98 -2.65
C ILE A 24 3.64 3.66 -1.40
N GLY A 25 4.36 4.61 -0.80
CA GLY A 25 3.87 5.35 0.36
C GLY A 25 2.63 6.17 0.03
N GLN A 26 2.64 6.86 -1.12
CA GLN A 26 1.49 7.60 -1.62
C GLN A 26 0.32 6.68 -1.96
N ALA A 27 0.57 5.52 -2.58
CA ALA A 27 -0.47 4.52 -2.85
C ALA A 27 -1.10 3.99 -1.55
N ALA A 28 -0.31 3.77 -0.49
CA ALA A 28 -0.82 3.36 0.81
C ALA A 28 -1.71 4.44 1.46
N ILE A 29 -1.31 5.71 1.38
CA ILE A 29 -2.12 6.84 1.87
C ILE A 29 -3.44 6.93 1.10
N GLN A 30 -3.38 6.89 -0.24
CA GLN A 30 -4.57 6.90 -1.11
C GLN A 30 -5.50 5.71 -0.84
N PHE A 31 -4.95 4.54 -0.54
CA PHE A 31 -5.73 3.35 -0.15
C PHE A 31 -6.49 3.55 1.15
N ILE A 32 -5.84 4.12 2.18
CA ILE A 32 -6.51 4.39 3.46
C ILE A 32 -7.61 5.46 3.29
N LEU A 33 -7.34 6.51 2.53
CA LEU A 33 -8.30 7.59 2.25
C LEU A 33 -9.45 7.17 1.32
N ALA A 34 -9.35 6.02 0.65
CA ALA A 34 -10.44 5.47 -0.16
C ALA A 34 -11.64 5.00 0.70
N GLU A 35 -11.42 4.77 2.00
CA GLU A 35 -12.48 4.41 2.93
C GLU A 35 -13.26 5.66 3.38
N PRO A 36 -14.58 5.77 3.09
CA PRO A 36 -15.35 6.99 3.38
C PRO A 36 -15.38 7.40 4.85
N CYS A 37 -15.15 6.48 5.78
CA CYS A 37 -15.11 6.79 7.20
C CYS A 37 -13.77 7.38 7.69
N VAL A 38 -12.74 7.44 6.85
CA VAL A 38 -11.42 7.96 7.19
C VAL A 38 -11.25 9.40 6.70
N ALA A 39 -11.04 10.33 7.64
CA ALA A 39 -10.88 11.74 7.32
C ALA A 39 -9.42 12.16 7.06
N ALA A 40 -8.43 11.49 7.67
CA ALA A 40 -7.03 11.86 7.59
C ALA A 40 -6.10 10.65 7.85
N VAL A 41 -4.87 10.74 7.33
CA VAL A 41 -3.77 9.78 7.56
C VAL A 41 -2.59 10.52 8.17
N LEU A 42 -2.03 9.97 9.26
CA LEU A 42 -0.89 10.54 9.99
C LEU A 42 0.29 9.56 9.91
N PRO A 43 1.15 9.66 8.87
CA PRO A 43 2.31 8.79 8.75
C PRO A 43 3.40 9.17 9.76
N ASN A 44 4.23 8.21 10.15
CA ASN A 44 5.50 8.49 10.84
C ASN A 44 6.51 8.99 9.80
N ILE A 45 7.05 10.18 10.03
CA ILE A 45 7.98 10.86 9.11
C ILE A 45 9.34 10.93 9.78
N TYR A 46 10.36 10.41 9.11
CA TYR A 46 11.72 10.33 9.66
C TYR A 46 12.69 11.35 9.06
N ASN A 47 12.37 11.89 7.88
CA ASN A 47 13.22 12.85 7.17
C ASN A 47 12.39 13.75 6.24
N GLU A 48 13.05 14.74 5.66
CA GLU A 48 12.44 15.73 4.75
C GLU A 48 11.93 15.09 3.44
N GLU A 49 12.66 14.13 2.88
CA GLU A 49 12.25 13.42 1.66
C GLU A 49 10.89 12.69 1.85
N GLN A 50 10.71 12.01 2.98
CA GLN A 50 9.43 11.38 3.32
C GLN A 50 8.32 12.40 3.58
N LEU A 51 8.65 13.53 4.20
CA LEU A 51 7.68 14.60 4.39
C LEU A 51 7.15 15.09 3.05
N GLU A 52 8.05 15.38 2.11
CA GLU A 52 7.71 15.82 0.75
C GLU A 52 6.91 14.75 0.00
N GLU A 53 7.36 13.49 0.03
CA GLU A 53 6.69 12.36 -0.60
C GLU A 53 5.24 12.22 -0.09
N PHE A 54 5.05 12.17 1.23
CA PHE A 54 3.74 11.90 1.83
C PHE A 54 2.81 13.12 1.75
N ALA A 55 3.35 14.34 1.84
CA ALA A 55 2.58 15.57 1.68
C ALA A 55 2.03 15.71 0.25
N ALA A 56 2.73 15.19 -0.76
CA ALA A 56 2.28 15.18 -2.15
C ALA A 56 1.27 14.06 -2.47
N ALA A 57 0.97 13.15 -1.53
CA ALA A 57 0.03 12.04 -1.78
C ALA A 57 -1.35 12.48 -2.32
N PRO A 58 -1.98 13.57 -1.83
CA PRO A 58 -3.28 14.03 -2.35
C PRO A 58 -3.25 14.45 -3.83
N ASP A 59 -2.09 14.85 -4.36
CA ASP A 59 -1.93 15.26 -5.76
C ASP A 59 -1.74 14.07 -6.72
N THR A 60 -1.64 12.86 -6.18
CA THR A 60 -1.50 11.63 -6.96
C THR A 60 -2.85 10.99 -7.29
N PRO A 61 -2.94 10.11 -8.30
CA PRO A 61 -4.18 9.40 -8.61
C PRO A 61 -4.77 8.67 -7.40
N THR A 62 -6.08 8.77 -7.21
CA THR A 62 -6.78 8.00 -6.16
C THR A 62 -6.76 6.50 -6.48
N ILE A 63 -7.03 5.66 -5.47
CA ILE A 63 -7.25 4.23 -5.72
C ILE A 63 -8.55 4.05 -6.49
N THR A 64 -8.46 3.44 -7.67
CA THR A 64 -9.62 3.11 -8.48
C THR A 64 -10.36 1.91 -7.89
N VAL A 65 -11.64 1.75 -8.24
CA VAL A 65 -12.45 0.58 -7.84
C VAL A 65 -11.80 -0.74 -8.31
N ALA A 66 -11.18 -0.75 -9.50
CA ALA A 66 -10.52 -1.93 -10.04
C ALA A 66 -9.26 -2.31 -9.23
N GLU A 67 -8.44 -1.31 -8.88
CA GLU A 67 -7.28 -1.52 -8.02
C GLU A 67 -7.70 -1.97 -6.62
N TYR A 68 -8.72 -1.33 -6.02
CA TYR A 68 -9.25 -1.72 -4.73
C TYR A 68 -9.69 -3.19 -4.71
N ASN A 69 -10.53 -3.59 -5.67
CA ASN A 69 -10.99 -4.99 -5.76
C ASN A 69 -9.82 -5.97 -5.92
N ARG A 70 -8.82 -5.63 -6.74
CA ARG A 70 -7.61 -6.45 -6.90
C ARG A 70 -6.82 -6.58 -5.59
N ILE A 71 -6.71 -5.51 -4.79
CA ILE A 71 -6.09 -5.57 -3.45
C ILE A 71 -6.88 -6.52 -2.54
N GLN A 72 -8.22 -6.42 -2.52
CA GLN A 72 -9.06 -7.29 -1.69
C GLN A 72 -8.91 -8.76 -2.07
N GLU A 73 -8.87 -9.07 -3.37
CA GLU A 73 -8.63 -10.42 -3.86
C GLU A 73 -7.25 -10.96 -3.47
N LEU A 74 -6.20 -10.15 -3.60
CA LEU A 74 -4.85 -10.52 -3.15
C LEU A 74 -4.85 -10.79 -1.65
N TYR A 75 -5.43 -9.89 -0.86
CA TYR A 75 -5.50 -10.05 0.60
C TYR A 75 -6.23 -11.35 1.00
N ALA A 76 -7.37 -11.65 0.36
CA ALA A 76 -8.15 -12.85 0.62
C ALA A 76 -7.40 -14.15 0.32
N ARG A 77 -6.43 -14.12 -0.61
CA ARG A 77 -5.55 -15.26 -0.96
C ARG A 77 -4.18 -15.18 -0.29
N ASN A 78 -4.00 -14.35 0.74
CA ASN A 78 -2.71 -14.10 1.39
C ASN A 78 -1.59 -13.72 0.39
N PHE A 79 -1.94 -12.92 -0.62
CA PHE A 79 -1.05 -12.45 -1.68
C PHE A 79 -0.42 -13.59 -2.48
N ASP A 80 -1.11 -14.73 -2.55
CA ASP A 80 -0.66 -15.96 -3.22
C ASP A 80 0.70 -16.45 -2.64
N LEU A 81 0.94 -16.18 -1.35
CA LEU A 81 2.12 -16.65 -0.62
C LEU A 81 1.75 -17.85 0.26
N ASP A 82 2.58 -18.89 0.20
CA ASP A 82 2.52 -20.00 1.14
C ASP A 82 2.74 -19.49 2.56
N SER A 83 1.79 -19.76 3.46
CA SER A 83 1.98 -19.47 4.87
C SER A 83 3.07 -20.38 5.42
N GLU A 84 4.25 -19.84 5.72
CA GLU A 84 5.16 -20.50 6.66
C GLU A 84 4.39 -20.64 7.98
N VAL A 85 4.00 -21.87 8.32
CA VAL A 85 3.46 -22.18 9.64
C VAL A 85 4.51 -21.73 10.64
N ALA A 86 4.18 -20.73 11.46
CA ALA A 86 5.01 -20.40 12.60
C ALA A 86 5.13 -21.70 13.43
N ALA A 87 6.31 -22.31 13.41
CA ALA A 87 6.59 -23.45 14.28
C ALA A 87 6.34 -22.97 15.71
N VAL A 88 5.32 -23.56 16.33
CA VAL A 88 4.96 -23.36 17.74
C VAL A 88 6.00 -24.03 18.62
#